data_AF-A0A973LXS1-F1
#
_entry.id   AF-A0A973LXS1-F1
#
_cell.length_a   1.000
_cell.length_b   1.000
_cell.length_c   1.000
_cell.angle_alpha   90.00
_cell.angle_beta   90.00
_cell.angle_gamma   90.00
#
_symmetry.space_group_name_H-M   'P 1'
#
loop_
_entity.id
_entity.type
_entity.pdbx_description
1 polymer ?
#
loop_
_entity_poly.entity_id
_entity_poly.type
_entity_poly.pdbx_seq_one_letter_code
_entity_poly.pdbx_strand_id
1 'polypeptide(L)'
;MEVESSICLSDLVPALRWSRPQQVAEVLGDPRLPAGWWSSLALSRALGTAGLDWICERLARLISSRWDHLPLVDLLPALAVHHVDPALPGWPEATRTAIAGLGGWQRLRRLSPGDLSTPSATPEVVIGSVFREILGRIPAQRDSVPAQQSGSPDVTRPLQRGTSPGSYAPQPESGPQRGSFTPHSDAFPAQPESAPRPAVPNEGGALPQRPAAAAQPGPQQPGSFAPQPGTPQPQPGTPQPSTPQLGTPQAGNSTGAFAAQPQKGTGSFPAQPQNSTGSFPAQP
;
A
#
# COMPACT_ATOMS: atom_id res chain seq x y z
N MET A 1 31.76 3.18 4.80
CA MET A 1 30.60 3.92 4.27
C MET A 1 29.50 2.90 4.09
N GLU A 2 28.54 2.88 5.00
CA GLU A 2 27.35 2.04 4.80
C GLU A 2 26.56 2.69 3.68
N VAL A 3 26.44 2.00 2.55
CA VAL A 3 25.58 2.43 1.44
C VAL A 3 24.17 2.12 1.90
N GLU A 4 23.59 3.03 2.68
CA GLU A 4 22.19 3.01 3.06
C GLU A 4 21.39 3.08 1.77
N SER A 5 20.96 1.91 1.29
CA SER A 5 20.12 1.82 0.10
C SER A 5 18.83 2.56 0.41
N SER A 6 18.72 3.80 -0.06
CA SER A 6 17.60 4.69 0.22
C SER A 6 16.40 4.26 -0.61
N ILE A 7 15.75 3.16 -0.21
CA ILE A 7 14.49 2.72 -0.83
C ILE A 7 13.45 3.83 -0.62
N CYS A 8 12.85 4.28 -1.71
CA CYS A 8 11.78 5.28 -1.68
C CYS A 8 10.41 4.61 -1.85
N LEU A 9 9.33 5.35 -1.63
CA LEU A 9 7.99 4.74 -1.67
C LEU A 9 7.62 4.24 -3.07
N SER A 10 8.08 4.93 -4.12
CA SER A 10 7.88 4.55 -5.51
C SER A 10 8.62 3.27 -5.93
N ASP A 11 9.60 2.81 -5.14
CA ASP A 11 10.25 1.51 -5.35
C ASP A 11 9.36 0.37 -4.87
N LEU A 12 8.57 0.60 -3.81
CA LEU A 12 7.64 -0.38 -3.26
C LEU A 12 6.30 -0.39 -3.98
N VAL A 13 5.86 0.77 -4.44
CA VAL A 13 4.60 0.95 -5.18
C VAL A 13 4.93 1.47 -6.58
N PRO A 14 5.25 0.58 -7.54
CA PRO A 14 5.67 0.98 -8.88
C PRO A 14 4.65 1.88 -9.58
N ALA A 15 3.36 1.73 -9.26
CA ALA A 15 2.27 2.57 -9.77
C ALA A 15 2.50 4.08 -9.55
N LEU A 16 3.23 4.47 -8.50
CA LEU A 16 3.60 5.86 -8.25
C LEU A 16 4.51 6.43 -9.34
N ARG A 17 5.35 5.60 -9.99
CA ARG A 17 6.29 6.05 -11.02
C ARG A 17 5.60 6.42 -12.33
N TRP A 18 4.48 5.78 -12.63
CA TRP A 18 3.69 6.04 -13.85
C TRP A 18 2.54 7.03 -13.62
N SER A 19 2.30 7.43 -12.37
CA SER A 19 1.25 8.36 -12.01
C SER A 19 1.69 9.81 -12.15
N ARG A 20 0.75 10.71 -12.43
CA ARG A 20 1.03 12.15 -12.54
C ARG A 20 1.40 12.70 -11.15
N PRO A 21 2.57 13.35 -10.98
CA PRO A 21 3.03 13.83 -9.68
C PRO A 21 2.02 14.73 -8.96
N GLN A 22 1.23 15.52 -9.70
CA GLN A 22 0.22 16.43 -9.15
C GLN A 22 -0.93 15.67 -8.49
N GLN A 23 -1.37 14.56 -9.08
CA GLN A 23 -2.45 13.72 -8.53
C GLN A 23 -1.98 12.97 -7.27
N VAL A 24 -0.71 12.57 -7.26
CA VAL A 24 -0.09 11.95 -6.08
C VAL A 24 0.06 12.98 -4.97
N ALA A 25 0.54 14.19 -5.28
CA ALA A 25 0.70 15.28 -4.32
C ALA A 25 -0.62 15.69 -3.65
N GLU A 26 -1.74 15.63 -4.37
CA GLU A 26 -3.07 15.95 -3.84
C GLU A 26 -3.46 15.04 -2.66
N VAL A 27 -3.04 13.77 -2.70
CA VAL A 27 -3.40 12.77 -1.67
C VAL A 27 -2.28 12.53 -0.66
N LEU A 28 -1.03 12.46 -1.11
CA LEU A 28 0.18 12.18 -0.31
C LEU A 28 0.94 13.44 0.12
N GLY A 29 0.42 14.63 -0.15
CA GLY A 29 1.01 15.88 0.33
C GLY A 29 0.97 15.96 1.87
N ASP A 30 2.13 16.12 2.49
CA ASP A 30 2.27 16.41 3.92
C ASP A 30 3.15 17.67 4.07
N PRO A 31 2.72 18.69 4.83
CA PRO A 31 3.50 19.92 5.01
C PRO A 31 4.84 19.71 5.73
N ARG A 32 5.02 18.59 6.42
CA ARG A 32 6.28 18.22 7.10
C ARG A 32 7.30 17.55 6.17
N LEU A 33 6.86 17.11 4.98
CA LEU A 33 7.68 16.42 4.02
C LEU A 33 7.94 17.31 2.79
N PRO A 34 9.11 17.17 2.12
CA PRO A 34 9.37 17.88 0.88
C PRO A 34 8.40 17.46 -0.23
N ALA A 35 8.16 18.35 -1.19
CA ALA A 35 7.38 18.03 -2.38
C ALA A 35 8.02 16.85 -3.14
N GLY A 36 7.22 15.87 -3.56
CA GLY A 36 7.75 14.69 -4.26
C GLY A 36 8.52 13.71 -3.36
N TRP A 37 8.34 13.76 -2.04
CA TRP A 37 9.05 12.87 -1.10
C TRP A 37 8.89 11.38 -1.45
N TRP A 38 7.76 10.97 -2.03
CA TRP A 38 7.50 9.55 -2.37
C TRP A 38 8.50 8.97 -3.39
N SER A 39 9.15 9.82 -4.21
CA SER A 39 10.15 9.39 -5.20
C SER A 39 11.58 9.80 -4.86
N SER A 40 11.79 10.63 -3.84
CA SER A 40 13.09 11.25 -3.54
C SER A 40 13.57 11.05 -2.11
N LEU A 41 12.66 10.82 -1.17
CA LEU A 41 12.96 10.65 0.24
C LEU A 41 13.04 9.17 0.61
N ALA A 42 14.06 8.81 1.39
CA ALA A 42 14.17 7.48 1.97
C ALA A 42 12.92 7.16 2.80
N LEU A 43 12.34 5.98 2.57
CA LEU A 43 11.11 5.54 3.21
C LEU A 43 11.21 5.56 4.74
N SER A 44 12.35 5.17 5.30
CA SER A 44 12.60 5.21 6.75
C SER A 44 12.44 6.63 7.33
N ARG A 45 12.89 7.66 6.60
CA ARG A 45 12.75 9.05 7.01
C ARG A 45 11.33 9.57 6.86
N ALA A 46 10.64 9.16 5.79
CA ALA A 46 9.23 9.48 5.60
C ALA A 46 8.37 8.86 6.72
N LEU A 47 8.59 7.58 7.05
CA LEU A 47 7.92 6.89 8.14
C LEU A 47 8.19 7.53 9.51
N GLY A 48 9.44 7.90 9.79
CA GLY A 48 9.80 8.57 11.06
C GLY A 48 9.21 9.98 11.21
N THR A 49 8.95 10.68 10.09
CA THR A 49 8.40 12.04 10.09
C THR A 49 6.88 12.03 10.09
N ALA A 50 6.28 11.23 9.21
CA ALA A 50 4.83 11.23 8.98
C ALA A 50 4.06 10.20 9.81
N GLY A 51 4.70 9.07 10.13
CA GLY A 51 4.11 7.91 10.77
C GLY A 51 3.66 6.84 9.76
N LEU A 52 3.78 5.58 10.17
CA LEU A 52 3.35 4.42 9.35
C LEU A 52 1.85 4.47 9.05
N ASP A 53 1.02 4.68 10.08
CA ASP A 53 -0.43 4.67 9.94
C ASP A 53 -0.93 5.75 8.97
N TRP A 54 -0.36 6.95 9.03
CA TRP A 54 -0.70 8.04 8.12
C TRP A 54 -0.35 7.69 6.66
N ILE A 55 0.85 7.16 6.41
CA ILE A 55 1.27 6.77 5.05
C ILE A 55 0.36 5.66 4.51
N CYS A 56 0.06 4.64 5.33
CA CYS A 56 -0.82 3.54 4.95
C CYS A 56 -2.25 4.02 4.63
N GLU A 57 -2.82 4.91 5.44
CA GLU A 57 -4.14 5.50 5.20
C GLU A 57 -4.18 6.28 3.88
N ARG A 58 -3.18 7.14 3.64
CA ARG A 58 -3.13 7.97 2.43
C ARG A 58 -2.88 7.15 1.17
N LEU A 59 -2.02 6.13 1.24
CA LEU A 59 -1.83 5.19 0.14
C LEU A 59 -3.10 4.41 -0.16
N ALA A 60 -3.80 3.92 0.86
CA ALA A 60 -5.04 3.20 0.66
C ALA A 60 -6.09 4.05 -0.06
N ARG A 61 -6.25 5.33 0.33
CA ARG A 61 -7.13 6.27 -0.39
C ARG A 61 -6.68 6.55 -1.82
N LEU A 62 -5.37 6.71 -2.05
CA LEU A 62 -4.83 6.93 -3.40
C LEU A 62 -5.11 5.73 -4.30
N ILE A 63 -4.86 4.52 -3.80
CA ILE A 63 -5.08 3.26 -4.51
C ILE A 63 -6.56 3.10 -4.87
N SER A 64 -7.46 3.24 -3.89
CA SER A 64 -8.90 3.12 -4.13
C SER A 64 -9.44 4.14 -5.13
N SER A 65 -8.87 5.35 -5.18
CA SER A 65 -9.38 6.44 -6.03
C SER A 65 -8.77 6.50 -7.43
N ARG A 66 -7.56 5.99 -7.63
CA ARG A 66 -6.82 6.14 -8.89
C ARG A 66 -6.46 4.83 -9.56
N TRP A 67 -6.38 3.73 -8.82
CA TRP A 67 -5.92 2.43 -9.30
C TRP A 67 -6.88 1.30 -8.89
N ASP A 68 -8.18 1.61 -8.89
CA ASP A 68 -9.27 0.72 -8.52
C ASP A 68 -9.34 -0.58 -9.34
N HIS A 69 -8.81 -0.52 -10.57
CA HIS A 69 -8.77 -1.59 -11.56
C HIS A 69 -7.49 -2.43 -11.52
N LEU A 70 -6.45 -2.00 -10.79
CA LEU A 70 -5.16 -2.69 -10.80
C LEU A 70 -5.13 -3.75 -9.67
N PRO A 71 -4.70 -4.99 -9.94
CA PRO A 71 -4.65 -6.00 -8.89
C PRO A 71 -3.62 -5.63 -7.83
N LEU A 72 -3.88 -6.01 -6.57
CA LEU A 72 -3.01 -5.64 -5.45
C LEU A 72 -1.56 -6.10 -5.64
N VAL A 73 -1.32 -7.27 -6.23
CA VAL A 73 0.03 -7.79 -6.48
C VAL A 73 0.85 -6.90 -7.43
N ASP A 74 0.22 -6.21 -8.37
CA ASP A 74 0.89 -5.30 -9.30
C ASP A 74 1.17 -3.93 -8.65
N LEU A 75 0.28 -3.52 -7.74
CA LEU A 75 0.46 -2.32 -6.94
C LEU A 75 1.59 -2.47 -5.91
N LEU A 76 1.69 -3.64 -5.30
CA LEU A 76 2.67 -3.94 -4.26
C LEU A 76 3.30 -5.31 -4.55
N PRO A 77 4.34 -5.38 -5.39
CA PRO A 77 5.01 -6.62 -5.77
C PRO A 77 5.53 -7.43 -4.56
N ALA A 78 5.79 -6.76 -3.45
CA ALA A 78 6.13 -7.38 -2.17
C ALA A 78 5.08 -8.43 -1.73
N LEU A 79 3.81 -8.29 -2.10
CA LEU A 79 2.74 -9.27 -1.82
C LEU A 79 2.98 -10.64 -2.47
N ALA A 80 3.76 -10.69 -3.56
CA ALA A 80 4.09 -11.96 -4.21
C ALA A 80 5.07 -12.79 -3.36
N VAL A 81 5.94 -12.13 -2.60
CA VAL A 81 7.02 -12.75 -1.82
C VAL A 81 6.63 -12.90 -0.35
N HIS A 82 5.96 -11.89 0.21
CA HIS A 82 5.61 -11.89 1.63
C HIS A 82 4.27 -12.57 1.87
N HIS A 83 4.31 -13.65 2.64
CA HIS A 83 3.10 -14.23 3.20
C HIS A 83 2.66 -13.41 4.41
N VAL A 84 1.47 -12.82 4.30
CA VAL A 84 0.81 -12.15 5.40
C VAL A 84 -0.21 -13.12 5.96
N ASP A 85 -0.13 -13.36 7.26
CA ASP A 85 -1.13 -14.16 7.95
C ASP A 85 -2.26 -13.24 8.43
N PRO A 86 -3.46 -13.31 7.84
CA PRO A 86 -4.59 -12.49 8.27
C PRO A 86 -5.09 -12.87 9.67
N ALA A 87 -4.65 -13.98 10.27
CA ALA A 87 -4.99 -14.33 11.64
C ALA A 87 -4.19 -13.54 12.69
N LEU A 88 -3.18 -12.75 12.28
CA LEU A 88 -2.34 -11.99 13.21
C LEU A 88 -3.16 -11.03 14.09
N PRO A 89 -2.82 -10.91 15.38
CA PRO A 89 -3.57 -10.09 16.34
C PRO A 89 -3.52 -8.58 16.05
N GLY A 90 -2.63 -8.13 15.15
CA GLY A 90 -2.52 -6.72 14.76
C GLY A 90 -3.58 -6.24 13.75
N TRP A 91 -4.40 -7.15 13.23
CA TRP A 91 -5.36 -6.85 12.16
C TRP A 91 -6.75 -6.53 12.72
N PRO A 92 -7.42 -5.45 12.24
CA PRO A 92 -8.80 -5.17 12.62
C PRO A 92 -9.70 -6.37 12.32
N GLU A 93 -10.62 -6.69 13.23
CA GLU A 93 -11.52 -7.84 13.08
C GLU A 93 -12.34 -7.78 11.79
N ALA A 94 -12.81 -6.58 11.44
CA ALA A 94 -13.47 -6.29 10.17
C ALA A 94 -12.64 -6.71 8.95
N THR A 95 -11.33 -6.45 8.97
CA THR A 95 -10.42 -6.84 7.89
C THR A 95 -10.25 -8.34 7.82
N ARG A 96 -10.12 -9.02 8.95
CA ARG A 96 -9.99 -10.48 9.00
C ARG A 96 -11.23 -11.17 8.43
N THR A 97 -12.41 -10.72 8.85
CA THR A 97 -13.70 -11.21 8.34
C THR A 97 -13.85 -10.95 6.84
N ALA A 98 -13.50 -9.75 6.37
CA ALA A 98 -13.54 -9.43 4.95
C ALA A 98 -12.63 -10.36 4.14
N ILE A 99 -11.38 -10.57 4.59
CA ILE A 99 -10.43 -11.44 3.87
C ILE A 99 -10.87 -12.89 3.87
N ALA A 100 -11.40 -13.39 4.99
CA ALA A 100 -11.98 -14.73 5.05
C ALA A 100 -13.14 -14.87 4.05
N GLY A 101 -14.03 -13.88 3.98
CA GLY A 101 -15.14 -13.84 3.02
C GLY A 101 -14.70 -13.74 1.56
N LEU A 102 -13.57 -13.09 1.29
CA LEU A 102 -12.99 -12.93 -0.05
C LEU A 102 -12.21 -14.17 -0.54
N GLY A 103 -12.14 -15.25 0.24
CA GLY A 103 -11.41 -16.46 -0.13
C GLY A 103 -9.94 -16.49 0.30
N GLY A 104 -9.58 -15.67 1.30
CA GLY A 104 -8.27 -15.67 1.94
C GLY A 104 -7.18 -14.88 1.21
N TRP A 105 -5.96 -14.94 1.77
CA TRP A 105 -4.80 -14.15 1.31
C TRP A 105 -4.46 -14.36 -0.17
N GLN A 106 -4.48 -15.62 -0.62
CA GLN A 106 -4.12 -15.99 -1.99
C GLN A 106 -5.09 -15.43 -3.04
N ARG A 107 -6.36 -15.28 -2.67
CA ARG A 107 -7.37 -14.65 -3.53
C ARG A 107 -7.23 -13.13 -3.48
N LEU A 108 -7.09 -12.55 -2.29
CA LEU A 108 -6.96 -11.10 -2.08
C LEU A 108 -5.86 -10.47 -2.96
N ARG A 109 -4.67 -11.07 -3.06
CA ARG A 109 -3.58 -10.51 -3.87
C ARG A 109 -3.92 -10.37 -5.37
N ARG A 110 -4.89 -11.14 -5.88
CA ARG A 110 -5.33 -11.13 -7.28
C ARG A 110 -6.53 -10.22 -7.50
N LEU A 111 -7.14 -9.71 -6.44
CA LEU A 111 -8.27 -8.81 -6.51
C LEU A 111 -7.80 -7.37 -6.73
N SER A 112 -8.64 -6.59 -7.40
CA SER A 112 -8.48 -5.15 -7.53
C SER A 112 -9.14 -4.43 -6.34
N PRO A 113 -8.74 -3.19 -5.99
CA PRO A 113 -9.38 -2.43 -4.91
C PRO A 113 -10.90 -2.32 -5.04
N GLY A 114 -11.43 -2.24 -6.27
CA GLY A 114 -12.88 -2.25 -6.52
C GLY A 114 -13.58 -3.53 -6.05
N ASP A 115 -12.90 -4.68 -6.11
CA ASP A 115 -13.42 -5.98 -5.69
C ASP A 115 -13.36 -6.20 -4.17
N LEU A 116 -12.64 -5.35 -3.43
CA LEU A 116 -12.47 -5.49 -1.97
C LEU A 116 -13.64 -4.89 -1.18
N SER A 117 -14.62 -4.29 -1.85
CA SER A 117 -15.81 -3.75 -1.20
C SER A 117 -16.64 -4.88 -0.61
N THR A 118 -16.66 -4.96 0.73
CA THR A 118 -17.44 -5.94 1.48
C THR A 118 -18.34 -5.22 2.48
N PRO A 119 -19.46 -5.82 2.91
CA PRO A 119 -20.29 -5.23 3.96
C PRO A 119 -19.54 -5.10 5.30
N SER A 120 -18.44 -5.85 5.49
CA SER A 120 -17.67 -5.87 6.73
C SER A 120 -16.54 -4.85 6.76
N ALA A 121 -15.96 -4.46 5.63
CA ALA A 121 -14.85 -3.51 5.57
C ALA A 121 -14.80 -2.77 4.22
N THR A 122 -14.39 -1.49 4.27
CA THR A 122 -14.10 -0.71 3.07
C THR A 122 -12.76 -1.13 2.47
N PRO A 123 -12.56 -0.96 1.15
CA PRO A 123 -11.29 -1.29 0.50
C PRO A 123 -10.09 -0.57 1.15
N GLU A 124 -10.27 0.67 1.61
CA GLU A 124 -9.20 1.44 2.25
C GLU A 124 -8.71 0.80 3.55
N VAL A 125 -9.63 0.24 4.35
CA VAL A 125 -9.28 -0.41 5.62
C VAL A 125 -8.48 -1.69 5.37
N VAL A 126 -8.90 -2.47 4.37
CA VAL A 126 -8.22 -3.71 3.98
C VAL A 126 -6.83 -3.40 3.42
N ILE A 127 -6.75 -2.49 2.45
CA ILE A 127 -5.50 -2.07 1.82
C ILE A 127 -4.57 -1.45 2.86
N GLY A 128 -5.07 -0.54 3.70
CA GLY A 128 -4.29 0.09 4.76
C GLY A 128 -3.66 -0.93 5.71
N SER A 129 -4.42 -1.96 6.11
CA SER A 129 -3.93 -3.05 6.98
C SER A 129 -2.84 -3.89 6.30
N VAL A 130 -3.02 -4.22 5.01
CA VAL A 130 -2.04 -4.94 4.20
C VAL A 130 -0.73 -4.15 4.07
N PHE A 131 -0.82 -2.87 3.74
CA PHE A 131 0.35 -2.00 3.64
C PHE A 131 1.06 -1.84 4.98
N ARG A 132 0.30 -1.67 6.07
CA ARG A 132 0.86 -1.55 7.42
C ARG A 132 1.70 -2.76 7.80
N GLU A 133 1.19 -3.95 7.52
CA GLU A 133 1.90 -5.20 7.78
C GLU A 133 3.20 -5.29 6.97
N ILE A 134 3.16 -4.94 5.69
CA ILE A 134 4.33 -5.08 4.80
C ILE A 134 5.37 -4.02 5.11
N LEU A 135 4.95 -2.74 5.18
CA LEU A 135 5.85 -1.63 5.48
C LEU A 135 6.42 -1.72 6.91
N GLY A 136 5.66 -2.27 7.87
CA GLY A 136 6.15 -2.54 9.22
C GLY A 136 7.24 -3.61 9.29
N ARG A 137 7.28 -4.55 8.35
CA ARG A 137 8.32 -5.60 8.29
C ARG A 137 9.63 -5.13 7.66
N ILE A 138 9.62 -4.08 6.83
CA ILE A 138 10.81 -3.62 6.08
C ILE A 138 11.95 -3.17 7.01
N PRO A 139 11.72 -2.36 8.07
CA PRO A 139 12.77 -2.02 9.02
C PRO A 139 13.34 -3.26 9.74
N ALA A 140 12.46 -4.15 10.23
CA ALA A 140 12.86 -5.34 10.96
C ALA A 140 13.72 -6.31 10.12
N GLN A 141 13.51 -6.37 8.81
CA GLN A 141 14.33 -7.19 7.91
C GLN A 141 15.74 -6.63 7.69
N ARG A 142 15.93 -5.30 7.79
CA ARG A 142 17.27 -4.69 7.67
C ARG A 142 18.14 -4.99 8.86
N ASP A 143 17.57 -4.96 10.06
CA ASP A 143 18.28 -5.33 11.29
C ASP A 143 18.54 -6.85 11.39
N SER A 144 17.76 -7.66 10.65
CA SER A 144 17.85 -9.12 10.67
C SER A 144 18.75 -9.72 9.59
N VAL A 145 19.54 -8.92 8.85
CA VAL A 145 20.59 -9.49 7.98
C VAL A 145 21.82 -9.78 8.85
N PRO A 146 22.06 -11.03 9.29
CA PRO A 146 23.33 -11.37 9.91
C PRO A 146 24.44 -11.12 8.88
N ALA A 147 25.57 -10.60 9.36
CA ALA A 147 26.79 -10.29 8.62
C ALA A 147 27.47 -11.51 7.94
N GLN A 148 26.74 -12.27 7.11
CA GLN A 148 27.20 -13.55 6.53
C GLN A 148 27.42 -13.55 5.01
N GLN A 149 27.41 -12.41 4.32
CA GLN A 149 27.71 -12.38 2.87
C GLN A 149 28.72 -11.31 2.44
N SER A 150 29.65 -10.97 3.32
CA SER A 150 30.93 -10.34 2.94
C SER A 150 32.07 -11.38 2.96
N GLY A 151 31.76 -12.63 2.60
CA GLY A 151 32.76 -13.65 2.31
C GLY A 151 33.10 -13.62 0.82
N SER A 152 34.15 -12.89 0.46
CA SER A 152 34.82 -13.07 -0.84
C SER A 152 35.03 -14.57 -1.10
N PRO A 153 34.72 -15.11 -2.29
CA PRO A 153 35.30 -16.37 -2.70
C PRO A 153 36.79 -16.11 -2.93
N ASP A 154 37.60 -16.30 -1.87
CA ASP A 154 39.04 -16.36 -1.99
C ASP A 154 39.36 -17.60 -2.84
N VAL A 155 39.62 -17.33 -4.12
CA VAL A 155 40.07 -18.30 -5.10
C VAL A 155 41.44 -18.79 -4.64
N THR A 156 41.42 -19.98 -4.03
CA THR A 156 42.44 -21.03 -4.01
C THR A 156 43.80 -20.60 -4.55
N ARG A 157 44.74 -20.27 -3.66
CA ARG A 157 46.19 -20.25 -3.97
C ARG A 157 46.90 -21.30 -3.09
N PRO A 158 47.78 -22.15 -3.67
CA PRO A 158 48.17 -23.42 -3.07
C PRO A 158 49.16 -23.30 -1.91
N LEU A 159 49.08 -24.29 -1.02
CA LEU A 159 49.95 -24.57 0.13
C LEU A 159 51.44 -24.52 -0.24
N GLN A 160 52.18 -23.59 0.38
CA GLN A 160 53.63 -23.61 0.47
C GLN A 160 54.03 -24.18 1.83
N ARG A 161 54.58 -25.40 1.82
CA ARG A 161 55.08 -26.15 2.98
C ARG A 161 56.60 -25.94 3.09
N GLY A 162 57.08 -25.50 4.24
CA GLY A 162 58.45 -25.79 4.68
C GLY A 162 59.20 -24.70 5.45
N THR A 163 59.10 -24.77 6.78
CA THR A 163 60.21 -24.74 7.78
C THR A 163 61.29 -23.64 7.75
N SER A 164 61.27 -22.82 8.81
CA SER A 164 62.30 -21.97 9.46
C SER A 164 63.59 -22.72 9.83
N PRO A 165 64.74 -22.11 10.27
CA PRO A 165 64.86 -20.90 11.12
C PRO A 165 66.11 -19.97 10.98
N GLY A 166 66.05 -18.84 11.68
CA GLY A 166 67.20 -18.01 12.10
C GLY A 166 67.09 -16.55 11.64
N SER A 167 67.62 -15.52 12.31
CA SER A 167 68.13 -15.26 13.65
C SER A 167 68.33 -13.73 13.70
N TYR A 168 68.30 -13.10 14.89
CA TYR A 168 68.76 -11.72 15.20
C TYR A 168 67.92 -10.57 14.61
N ALA A 169 67.67 -9.41 15.23
CA ALA A 169 67.93 -8.81 16.54
C ALA A 169 67.04 -7.51 16.60
N PRO A 170 66.98 -6.75 17.71
CA PRO A 170 65.90 -5.80 18.02
C PRO A 170 66.25 -4.35 17.62
N GLN A 171 65.23 -3.50 17.39
CA GLN A 171 65.23 -2.13 17.92
C GLN A 171 63.85 -1.44 17.81
N PRO A 172 63.58 -0.47 18.72
CA PRO A 172 62.32 0.25 18.87
C PRO A 172 62.36 1.62 18.16
N GLU A 173 61.22 2.20 17.81
CA GLU A 173 61.09 3.65 17.92
C GLU A 173 59.63 4.09 18.08
N SER A 174 59.46 4.90 19.12
CA SER A 174 58.26 5.59 19.55
C SER A 174 57.86 6.68 18.56
N GLY A 175 56.56 6.86 18.34
CA GLY A 175 56.01 8.07 17.74
C GLY A 175 54.59 8.36 18.25
N PRO A 176 54.38 9.38 19.10
CA PRO A 176 53.05 9.87 19.43
C PRO A 176 52.66 10.96 18.44
N GLN A 177 51.79 10.65 17.47
CA GLN A 177 51.20 11.70 16.63
C GLN A 177 50.00 12.34 17.33
N ARG A 178 50.34 13.34 18.15
CA ARG A 178 49.43 14.32 18.74
C ARG A 178 48.99 15.30 17.64
N GLY A 179 47.89 14.98 16.97
CA GLY A 179 47.21 15.88 16.04
C GLY A 179 46.20 16.75 16.77
N SER A 180 46.65 17.88 17.32
CA SER A 180 45.80 18.94 17.84
C SER A 180 45.16 19.68 16.66
N PHE A 181 43.85 19.58 16.49
CA PHE A 181 43.09 20.51 15.66
C PHE A 181 42.14 21.32 16.54
N THR A 182 42.30 22.63 16.40
CA THR A 182 41.69 23.74 17.13
C THR A 182 40.19 23.86 16.87
N PRO A 183 39.39 24.26 17.87
CA PRO A 183 38.01 24.69 17.67
C PRO A 183 37.97 26.07 17.00
N HIS A 184 37.37 26.17 15.80
CA HIS A 184 36.99 27.47 15.24
C HIS A 184 35.63 27.86 15.82
N SER A 185 35.70 28.67 16.87
CA SER A 185 34.60 29.52 17.32
C SER A 185 34.55 30.73 16.40
N ASP A 186 33.53 30.80 15.53
CA ASP A 186 33.13 32.08 14.94
C ASP A 186 31.79 32.49 15.54
N ALA A 187 31.91 33.46 16.44
CA ALA A 187 30.82 34.12 17.12
C ALA A 187 30.28 35.21 16.21
N PHE A 188 29.02 35.10 15.77
CA PHE A 188 28.31 36.23 15.19
C PHE A 188 27.61 37.04 16.30
N PRO A 189 27.80 38.37 16.32
CA PRO A 189 27.27 39.23 17.37
C PRO A 189 25.77 39.53 17.20
N ALA A 190 25.18 39.86 18.35
CA ALA A 190 23.80 40.27 18.54
C ALA A 190 23.46 41.68 17.98
N GLN A 191 22.15 41.93 17.96
CA GLN A 191 21.32 43.07 17.49
C GLN A 191 21.81 44.50 17.79
N PRO A 192 21.21 45.51 17.12
CA PRO A 192 20.11 46.31 17.72
C PRO A 192 18.91 46.47 16.75
N GLU A 193 17.65 46.38 17.16
CA GLU A 193 16.83 47.36 17.93
C GLU A 193 16.24 48.51 17.07
N SER A 194 14.90 48.49 16.97
CA SER A 194 13.92 49.60 16.89
C SER A 194 13.98 50.67 15.77
N ALA A 195 12.87 50.82 15.03
CA ALA A 195 11.91 51.96 15.09
C ALA A 195 10.93 51.94 13.87
N PRO A 196 10.02 52.91 13.66
CA PRO A 196 8.59 52.81 13.98
C PRO A 196 7.65 52.87 12.75
N ARG A 197 6.38 52.53 13.00
CA ARG A 197 5.21 52.80 12.14
C ARG A 197 5.11 54.30 11.78
N PRO A 198 4.57 54.60 10.59
CA PRO A 198 3.56 55.64 10.42
C PRO A 198 2.20 55.01 10.11
N ALA A 199 1.21 55.38 10.91
CA ALA A 199 -0.19 55.31 10.53
C ALA A 199 -0.56 56.61 9.80
N VAL A 200 -1.26 56.53 8.67
CA VAL A 200 -2.17 57.60 8.20
C VAL A 200 -3.38 57.00 7.45
N PRO A 201 -4.54 57.70 7.48
CA PRO A 201 -5.87 57.18 7.13
C PRO A 201 -6.43 57.74 5.80
N ASN A 202 -7.37 57.01 5.19
CA ASN A 202 -8.58 57.46 4.43
C ASN A 202 -8.99 56.34 3.45
N GLU A 203 -10.18 55.74 3.56
CA GLU A 203 -11.46 56.24 3.04
C GLU A 203 -11.47 56.56 1.53
N GLY A 204 -12.21 55.76 0.78
CA GLY A 204 -12.92 56.22 -0.42
C GLY A 204 -12.48 55.65 -1.77
N GLY A 205 -13.20 54.61 -2.23
CA GLY A 205 -13.72 54.61 -3.61
C GLY A 205 -12.98 53.78 -4.68
N ALA A 206 -13.83 53.27 -5.59
CA ALA A 206 -13.53 52.74 -6.92
C ALA A 206 -13.11 51.26 -7.06
N LEU A 207 -14.15 50.42 -7.13
CA LEU A 207 -14.17 49.16 -7.88
C LEU A 207 -13.78 49.39 -9.35
N PRO A 208 -12.90 48.58 -9.97
CA PRO A 208 -12.82 48.52 -11.42
C PRO A 208 -14.00 47.71 -11.98
N GLN A 209 -14.78 48.39 -12.80
CA GLN A 209 -15.98 47.93 -13.48
C GLN A 209 -15.74 46.68 -14.32
N ARG A 210 -16.56 45.66 -14.08
CA ARG A 210 -16.79 44.51 -14.95
C ARG A 210 -17.73 44.96 -16.08
N PRO A 211 -17.39 44.78 -17.37
CA PRO A 211 -18.32 45.09 -18.46
C PRO A 211 -19.54 44.17 -18.37
N ALA A 212 -20.71 44.81 -18.23
CA ALA A 212 -22.01 44.18 -18.35
C ALA A 212 -22.29 43.92 -19.84
N ALA A 213 -22.34 42.64 -20.23
CA ALA A 213 -23.01 42.22 -21.46
C ALA A 213 -24.40 41.71 -21.07
N ALA A 214 -25.39 42.29 -21.73
CA ALA A 214 -26.81 42.24 -21.43
C ALA A 214 -27.42 40.84 -21.51
N ALA A 215 -28.49 40.70 -20.74
CA ALA A 215 -29.39 39.56 -20.71
C ALA A 215 -30.08 39.31 -22.06
N GLN A 216 -30.14 38.04 -22.45
CA GLN A 216 -31.27 37.49 -23.22
C GLN A 216 -31.86 36.32 -22.42
N PRO A 217 -33.11 36.42 -21.93
CA PRO A 217 -33.86 35.28 -21.43
C PRO A 217 -34.51 34.58 -22.61
N GLY A 218 -33.91 33.48 -23.07
CA GLY A 218 -34.56 32.52 -23.97
C GLY A 218 -35.23 31.41 -23.16
N PRO A 219 -36.54 31.14 -23.33
CA PRO A 219 -37.18 29.98 -22.72
C PRO A 219 -36.68 28.71 -23.43
N GLN A 220 -35.79 27.96 -22.79
CA GLN A 220 -35.46 26.61 -23.25
C GLN A 220 -36.61 25.68 -22.91
N GLN A 221 -37.24 25.18 -23.97
CA GLN A 221 -38.29 24.17 -23.95
C GLN A 221 -37.85 22.93 -23.18
N PRO A 222 -38.72 22.34 -22.33
CA PRO A 222 -38.54 20.97 -21.88
C PRO A 222 -38.78 20.05 -23.08
N GLY A 223 -37.72 19.41 -23.55
CA GLY A 223 -37.80 18.31 -24.50
C GLY A 223 -38.47 17.11 -23.86
N SER A 224 -39.75 16.94 -24.15
CA SER A 224 -40.55 15.76 -23.84
C SER A 224 -39.99 14.56 -24.62
N PHE A 225 -39.18 13.72 -23.97
CA PHE A 225 -38.93 12.37 -24.49
C PHE A 225 -40.17 11.52 -24.21
N ALA A 226 -40.86 11.15 -25.29
CA ALA A 226 -41.99 10.24 -25.25
C ALA A 226 -41.56 8.82 -24.82
N PRO A 227 -42.38 8.10 -24.03
CA PRO A 227 -42.16 6.69 -23.74
C PRO A 227 -42.48 5.85 -24.98
N GLN A 228 -41.51 5.03 -25.42
CA GLN A 228 -41.80 3.92 -26.34
C GLN A 228 -42.44 2.77 -25.55
N PRO A 229 -43.66 2.32 -25.90
CA PRO A 229 -44.19 1.03 -25.46
C PRO A 229 -43.73 -0.04 -26.44
N GLY A 230 -42.89 -0.97 -25.95
CA GLY A 230 -42.38 -2.08 -26.75
C GLY A 230 -41.92 -3.24 -25.89
N THR A 231 -42.85 -3.94 -25.25
CA THR A 231 -42.75 -5.39 -24.99
C THR A 231 -43.33 -6.10 -26.22
N PRO A 232 -42.67 -7.14 -26.76
CA PRO A 232 -42.71 -8.50 -26.19
C PRO A 232 -41.30 -9.16 -26.28
N GLN A 233 -40.90 -10.28 -25.68
CA GLN A 233 -41.56 -11.54 -25.35
C GLN A 233 -40.50 -12.40 -24.60
N PRO A 234 -40.82 -13.07 -23.48
CA PRO A 234 -39.96 -14.11 -22.95
C PRO A 234 -40.11 -15.38 -23.79
N GLN A 235 -39.01 -15.87 -24.36
CA GLN A 235 -38.94 -17.15 -25.06
C GLN A 235 -38.82 -18.28 -24.03
N PRO A 236 -39.79 -19.20 -23.93
CA PRO A 236 -39.69 -20.40 -23.12
C PRO A 236 -39.08 -21.54 -23.95
N GLY A 237 -38.05 -22.17 -23.40
CA GLY A 237 -37.75 -23.59 -23.63
C GLY A 237 -37.18 -23.99 -24.99
N THR A 238 -35.90 -24.34 -24.99
CA THR A 238 -35.44 -25.51 -25.74
C THR A 238 -34.65 -26.43 -24.80
N PRO A 239 -35.12 -27.67 -24.55
CA PRO A 239 -34.32 -28.69 -23.89
C PRO A 239 -33.24 -29.18 -24.86
N GLN A 240 -31.98 -29.03 -24.47
CA GLN A 240 -30.86 -29.57 -25.24
C GLN A 240 -30.78 -31.10 -25.00
N PRO A 241 -30.80 -31.92 -26.07
CA PRO A 241 -30.73 -33.36 -25.96
C PRO A 241 -29.32 -33.87 -25.64
N SER A 242 -29.33 -34.98 -24.91
CA SER A 242 -28.24 -35.78 -24.38
C SER A 242 -27.07 -36.02 -25.34
N THR A 243 -25.85 -35.82 -24.85
CA THR A 243 -24.66 -36.43 -25.43
C THR A 243 -24.60 -37.92 -25.04
N PRO A 244 -24.39 -38.85 -25.98
CA PRO A 244 -24.18 -40.24 -25.68
C PRO A 244 -22.79 -40.48 -25.05
N GLN A 245 -22.83 -40.97 -23.83
CA GLN A 245 -21.75 -41.67 -23.12
C GLN A 245 -21.44 -42.99 -23.86
N LEU A 246 -20.25 -43.12 -24.43
CA LEU A 246 -19.70 -44.43 -24.83
C LEU A 246 -18.17 -44.41 -24.79
N GLY A 247 -17.58 -45.27 -23.94
CA GLY A 247 -16.21 -45.73 -24.09
C GLY A 247 -15.20 -45.34 -23.00
N THR A 248 -15.30 -45.94 -21.82
CA THR A 248 -14.11 -46.24 -21.00
C THR A 248 -13.73 -47.71 -21.19
N PRO A 249 -12.53 -48.03 -21.71
CA PRO A 249 -11.93 -49.33 -21.49
C PRO A 249 -11.31 -49.39 -20.09
N GLN A 250 -11.71 -50.46 -19.44
CA GLN A 250 -11.37 -51.04 -18.16
C GLN A 250 -9.91 -51.53 -18.07
N ALA A 251 -9.46 -51.65 -16.82
CA ALA A 251 -8.37 -52.49 -16.27
C ALA A 251 -6.95 -51.92 -16.20
N GLY A 252 -6.48 -51.79 -14.96
CA GLY A 252 -5.08 -51.58 -14.62
C GLY A 252 -4.87 -51.40 -13.11
N ASN A 253 -4.96 -52.50 -12.37
CA ASN A 253 -4.68 -52.68 -10.94
C ASN A 253 -3.65 -51.71 -10.34
N SER A 254 -3.93 -51.17 -9.14
CA SER A 254 -2.96 -51.14 -8.05
C SER A 254 -3.64 -50.96 -6.70
N THR A 255 -3.64 -52.08 -5.99
CA THR A 255 -4.02 -52.32 -4.60
C THR A 255 -3.20 -51.45 -3.64
N GLY A 256 -3.87 -50.76 -2.72
CA GLY A 256 -3.23 -50.02 -1.63
C GLY A 256 -4.25 -49.72 -0.53
N ALA A 257 -4.51 -50.72 0.31
CA ALA A 257 -5.41 -50.63 1.46
C ALA A 257 -4.84 -49.70 2.53
N PHE A 258 -5.63 -48.72 2.99
CA PHE A 258 -5.52 -48.19 4.36
C PHE A 258 -6.91 -47.84 4.91
N ALA A 259 -7.04 -48.10 6.20
CA ALA A 259 -8.27 -48.37 6.91
C ALA A 259 -9.15 -47.15 7.21
N ALA A 260 -10.43 -47.45 7.38
CA ALA A 260 -11.52 -46.57 7.72
C ALA A 260 -11.43 -45.99 9.14
N GLN A 261 -11.87 -44.74 9.31
CA GLN A 261 -12.60 -44.29 10.48
C GLN A 261 -13.78 -43.39 10.05
N PRO A 262 -15.02 -43.67 10.51
CA PRO A 262 -16.17 -42.81 10.28
C PRO A 262 -16.41 -41.90 11.49
N GLN A 263 -16.44 -40.58 11.30
CA GLN A 263 -17.13 -39.68 12.23
C GLN A 263 -18.23 -38.91 11.53
N LYS A 264 -19.45 -39.32 11.88
CA LYS A 264 -20.71 -38.62 11.67
C LYS A 264 -20.67 -37.29 12.43
N GLY A 265 -20.99 -36.22 11.73
CA GLY A 265 -21.12 -34.87 12.30
C GLY A 265 -22.20 -34.07 11.57
N THR A 266 -23.44 -34.57 11.60
CA THR A 266 -24.65 -33.80 11.28
C THR A 266 -24.81 -32.69 12.32
N GLY A 267 -24.42 -31.47 11.95
CA GLY A 267 -24.67 -30.25 12.71
C GLY A 267 -25.79 -29.46 12.05
N SER A 268 -26.92 -29.39 12.75
CA SER A 268 -28.16 -28.73 12.37
C SER A 268 -28.01 -27.21 12.22
N PHE A 269 -28.63 -26.68 11.16
CA PHE A 269 -28.89 -25.25 10.95
C PHE A 269 -30.07 -24.80 11.83
N PRO A 270 -29.95 -23.71 12.62
CA PRO A 270 -31.12 -22.99 13.10
C PRO A 270 -31.56 -21.92 12.10
N ALA A 271 -32.87 -21.93 11.83
CA ALA A 271 -33.60 -21.04 10.96
C ALA A 271 -33.61 -19.57 11.45
N GLN A 272 -33.69 -18.65 10.49
CA GLN A 272 -34.02 -17.24 10.69
C GLN A 272 -35.38 -17.05 11.38
N PRO A 273 -35.53 -16.00 12.19
CA PRO A 273 -36.80 -15.28 12.28
C PRO A 273 -36.75 -13.99 11.44
N GLN A 274 -37.67 -13.91 10.47
CA GLN A 274 -38.13 -12.68 9.83
C GLN A 274 -38.86 -11.81 10.86
N ASN A 275 -38.45 -10.55 11.01
CA ASN A 275 -39.20 -9.45 11.64
C ASN A 275 -38.40 -8.17 11.37
N SER A 276 -38.95 -7.00 11.03
CA SER A 276 -40.33 -6.54 10.91
C SER A 276 -40.35 -5.34 9.97
N THR A 277 -41.42 -5.23 9.21
CA THR A 277 -41.87 -4.06 8.46
C THR A 277 -42.04 -2.87 9.42
N GLY A 278 -41.23 -1.82 9.25
CA GLY A 278 -41.37 -0.54 9.96
C GLY A 278 -42.05 0.49 9.06
N SER A 279 -43.30 0.82 9.41
CA SER A 279 -44.14 1.83 8.77
C SER A 279 -43.59 3.25 8.92
N PHE A 280 -43.65 4.03 7.84
CA PHE A 280 -43.47 5.49 7.86
C PHE A 280 -44.78 6.18 8.26
N PRO A 281 -44.78 7.14 9.21
CA PRO A 281 -45.85 8.11 9.32
C PRO A 281 -45.61 9.29 8.35
N ALA A 282 -46.64 9.60 7.56
CA ALA A 282 -46.78 10.89 6.89
C ALA A 282 -47.04 11.98 7.94
N GLN A 283 -46.44 13.15 7.74
CA GLN A 283 -46.79 14.36 8.47
C GLN A 283 -47.35 15.43 7.52
N PRO A 284 -48.24 16.30 8.04
CA PRO A 284 -49.20 17.13 7.30
C PRO A 284 -48.60 18.36 6.62
#